data_AF-A0A9D9LI58-F1
#
_entry.id   AF-A0A9D9LI58-F1
#
_cell.length_a   1.000
_cell.length_b   1.000
_cell.length_c   1.000
_cell.angle_alpha   90.00
_cell.angle_beta   90.00
_cell.angle_gamma   90.00
#
_symmetry.space_group_name_H-M   'P 1'
#
loop_
_entity.id
_entity.type
_entity.pdbx_description
1 polymer ?
#
loop_
_entity_poly.entity_id
_entity_poly.type
_entity_poly.pdbx_seq_one_letter_code
_entity_poly.pdbx_strand_id
1 'polypeptide(L)'
;MGKNAGHFKKGDRVAAETHIPCGHCFQCTTGLQHVCRDMKIVGVHTDGAFSDYSVLPAVCAWKLDPAISYEIGSTMEPFGIGVHAVSKTKPAGKKVMVYGCGPIGIYAQMVAKFSGAECVIGVDVSKERLALAKKMGTDVVLNAKEVSVADEVNKITKGFGVDIVIELTGNKNVVNDASKPLRRGGDMVLVGLYSGAVEWDLVNNVIYKEANVYGVTGRIMWDSWWTAQGILLSGKVDVTPVITHTFALDEYDKAIQTAESASGGKVVFKF
;
A
#
# COMPACT_ATOMS: atom_id res chain seq x y z
N MET A 1 -26.80 4.60 15.52
CA MET A 1 -25.46 5.04 15.99
C MET A 1 -25.35 4.72 17.47
N GLY A 2 -24.18 4.25 17.92
CA GLY A 2 -23.94 4.02 19.35
C GLY A 2 -23.81 5.32 20.13
N LYS A 3 -24.02 5.27 21.46
CA LYS A 3 -23.99 6.44 22.35
C LYS A 3 -22.65 7.20 22.32
N ASN A 4 -21.55 6.50 22.06
CA ASN A 4 -20.19 7.06 22.05
C ASN A 4 -19.72 7.57 20.67
N ALA A 5 -20.60 7.58 19.66
CA ALA A 5 -20.31 8.07 18.30
C ALA A 5 -20.75 9.54 18.10
N GLY A 6 -20.73 10.36 19.15
CA GLY A 6 -21.37 11.69 19.16
C GLY A 6 -20.81 12.73 18.18
N HIS A 7 -19.64 12.47 17.59
CA HIS A 7 -19.03 13.32 16.56
C HIS A 7 -19.48 12.95 15.12
N PHE A 8 -20.32 11.93 14.97
CA PHE A 8 -20.97 11.56 13.71
C PHE A 8 -22.47 11.87 13.75
N LYS A 9 -23.04 12.14 12.57
CA LYS A 9 -24.49 12.24 12.37
C LYS A 9 -24.96 11.31 11.27
N LYS A 10 -26.25 10.92 11.32
CA LYS A 10 -26.88 10.16 10.23
C LYS A 10 -26.70 10.92 8.90
N GLY A 11 -26.25 10.21 7.87
CA GLY A 11 -25.95 10.77 6.55
C GLY A 11 -24.50 11.23 6.36
N ASP A 12 -23.66 11.22 7.40
CA ASP A 12 -22.22 11.39 7.21
C ASP A 12 -21.66 10.25 6.35
N ARG A 13 -20.86 10.61 5.35
CA ARG A 13 -20.12 9.67 4.50
C ARG A 13 -18.89 9.21 5.26
N VAL A 14 -18.69 7.90 5.38
CA VAL A 14 -17.55 7.34 6.09
C VAL A 14 -16.82 6.29 5.26
N ALA A 15 -15.49 6.30 5.36
CA ALA A 15 -14.64 5.18 4.98
C ALA A 15 -14.26 4.39 6.25
N ALA A 16 -13.92 3.11 6.07
CA ALA A 16 -13.67 2.21 7.19
C ALA A 16 -12.18 1.92 7.36
N GLU A 17 -11.65 2.31 8.51
CA GLU A 17 -10.42 1.77 9.06
C GLU A 17 -10.69 0.36 9.59
N THR A 18 -9.80 -0.59 9.32
CA THR A 18 -10.06 -2.00 9.60
C THR A 18 -9.46 -2.49 10.91
N HIS A 19 -8.47 -1.79 11.49
CA HIS A 19 -7.88 -2.17 12.76
C HIS A 19 -8.74 -1.61 13.89
N ILE A 20 -9.27 -2.51 14.72
CA ILE A 20 -10.02 -2.17 15.93
C ILE A 20 -9.03 -2.22 17.10
N PRO A 21 -8.50 -1.06 17.55
CA PRO A 21 -7.61 -1.03 18.70
C PRO A 21 -8.36 -1.28 20.00
N CYS A 22 -7.70 -1.90 20.99
CA CYS A 22 -8.28 -2.07 22.32
C CYS A 22 -8.40 -0.76 23.12
N GLY A 23 -7.62 0.27 22.75
CA GLY A 23 -7.69 1.61 23.33
C GLY A 23 -6.95 1.79 24.67
N HIS A 24 -6.43 0.72 25.28
CA HIS A 24 -5.83 0.78 26.62
C HIS A 24 -4.42 0.16 26.73
N CYS A 25 -3.96 -0.62 25.74
CA CYS A 25 -2.61 -1.19 25.79
C CYS A 25 -1.54 -0.12 25.52
N PHE A 26 -0.27 -0.46 25.81
CA PHE A 26 0.87 0.45 25.60
C PHE A 26 0.90 1.06 24.20
N GLN A 27 0.70 0.27 23.15
CA GLN A 27 0.68 0.77 21.78
C GLN A 27 -0.47 1.76 21.57
N CYS A 28 -1.66 1.48 22.11
CA CYS A 28 -2.80 2.38 21.95
C CYS A 28 -2.58 3.73 22.66
N THR A 29 -2.01 3.72 23.85
CA THR A 29 -1.80 4.94 24.65
C THR A 29 -0.59 5.76 24.21
N THR A 30 0.22 5.24 23.28
CA THR A 30 1.41 5.91 22.72
C THR A 30 1.26 6.27 21.24
N GLY A 31 0.03 6.22 20.70
CA GLY A 31 -0.25 6.60 19.31
C GLY A 31 0.03 5.51 18.27
N LEU A 32 0.40 4.30 18.70
CA LEU A 32 0.70 3.15 17.85
C LEU A 32 -0.50 2.19 17.73
N GLN A 33 -1.72 2.73 17.67
CA GLN A 33 -2.96 1.93 17.62
C GLN A 33 -2.99 0.91 16.47
N HIS A 34 -2.37 1.24 15.33
CA HIS A 34 -2.22 0.37 14.16
C HIS A 34 -1.39 -0.90 14.40
N VAL A 35 -0.71 -1.00 15.54
CA VAL A 35 0.00 -2.21 16.01
C VAL A 35 -0.42 -2.58 17.43
N CYS A 36 -1.67 -2.30 17.79
CA CYS A 36 -2.26 -2.74 19.05
C CYS A 36 -2.02 -4.25 19.26
N ARG A 37 -1.50 -4.62 20.44
CA ARG A 37 -1.26 -6.03 20.78
C ARG A 37 -2.53 -6.88 20.83
N ASP A 38 -3.66 -6.27 21.20
CA ASP A 38 -4.94 -6.94 21.42
C ASP A 38 -5.95 -6.59 20.30
N MET A 39 -5.44 -6.34 19.09
CA MET A 39 -6.19 -5.83 17.95
C MET A 39 -7.17 -6.85 17.37
N LYS A 40 -8.33 -6.37 16.92
CA LYS A 40 -9.23 -7.10 16.01
C LYS A 40 -9.25 -6.43 14.64
N ILE A 41 -9.68 -7.18 13.63
CA ILE A 41 -9.72 -6.71 12.24
C ILE A 41 -11.11 -6.92 11.68
N VAL A 42 -11.72 -5.84 11.16
CA VAL A 42 -13.01 -5.87 10.47
C VAL A 42 -12.88 -6.75 9.22
N GLY A 43 -13.78 -7.72 9.05
CA GLY A 43 -13.75 -8.69 7.95
C GLY A 43 -12.83 -9.90 8.17
N VAL A 44 -12.18 -10.02 9.33
CA VAL A 44 -11.38 -11.20 9.72
C VAL A 44 -11.83 -11.75 11.07
N HIS A 45 -11.83 -10.89 12.10
CA HIS A 45 -12.20 -11.25 13.47
C HIS A 45 -13.63 -10.84 13.82
N THR A 46 -14.22 -9.98 13.01
CA THR A 46 -15.63 -9.55 13.05
C THR A 46 -16.17 -9.53 11.63
N ASP A 47 -17.48 -9.42 11.48
CA ASP A 47 -18.12 -9.30 10.16
C ASP A 47 -17.53 -8.15 9.35
N GLY A 48 -17.48 -8.35 8.03
CA GLY A 48 -16.89 -7.43 7.07
C GLY A 48 -17.89 -6.46 6.44
N ALA A 49 -17.50 -5.94 5.27
CA ALA A 49 -18.23 -4.90 4.54
C ALA A 49 -18.95 -5.37 3.26
N PHE A 50 -18.90 -6.66 2.93
CA PHE A 50 -19.62 -7.23 1.78
C PHE A 50 -21.08 -7.54 2.15
N SER A 51 -21.84 -6.48 2.43
CA SER A 51 -23.21 -6.50 2.92
C SER A 51 -23.85 -5.13 2.67
N ASP A 52 -25.18 -5.06 2.57
CA ASP A 52 -25.93 -3.80 2.48
C ASP A 52 -25.69 -2.90 3.71
N TYR A 53 -25.42 -3.52 4.86
CA TYR A 53 -25.12 -2.84 6.11
C TYR A 53 -24.00 -3.56 6.87
N SER A 54 -23.12 -2.76 7.48
CA SER A 54 -22.06 -3.24 8.36
C SER A 54 -21.95 -2.37 9.60
N VAL A 55 -21.53 -2.98 10.71
CA VAL A 55 -21.31 -2.29 11.98
C VAL A 55 -19.83 -2.01 12.13
N LEU A 56 -19.50 -0.72 12.28
CA LEU A 56 -18.12 -0.25 12.46
C LEU A 56 -17.98 0.45 13.81
N PRO A 57 -16.96 0.12 14.63
CA PRO A 57 -16.64 0.91 15.81
C PRO A 57 -16.36 2.37 15.44
N ALA A 58 -16.84 3.33 16.22
CA ALA A 58 -16.69 4.75 15.89
C ALA A 58 -15.21 5.18 15.76
N VAL A 59 -14.30 4.55 16.51
CA VAL A 59 -12.84 4.77 16.42
C VAL A 59 -12.23 4.32 15.10
N CYS A 60 -12.97 3.55 14.30
CA CYS A 60 -12.56 3.05 12.99
C CYS A 60 -13.31 3.79 11.85
N ALA A 61 -14.19 4.74 12.17
CA ALA A 61 -14.90 5.50 11.15
C ALA A 61 -14.07 6.71 10.74
N TRP A 62 -13.75 6.82 9.46
CA TRP A 62 -13.14 7.99 8.86
C TRP A 62 -14.20 8.84 8.16
N LYS A 63 -14.39 10.09 8.58
CA LYS A 63 -15.32 10.99 7.89
C LYS A 63 -14.75 11.39 6.53
N LEU A 64 -15.40 10.94 5.45
CA LEU A 64 -14.94 11.16 4.10
C LEU A 64 -15.26 12.59 3.64
N ASP A 65 -14.26 13.26 3.06
CA ASP A 65 -14.47 14.58 2.45
C ASP A 65 -15.52 14.50 1.31
N PRO A 66 -16.45 15.47 1.19
CA PRO A 66 -17.45 15.46 0.14
C PRO A 66 -16.88 15.39 -1.29
N ALA A 67 -15.68 15.92 -1.52
CA ALA A 67 -15.02 15.90 -2.82
C ALA A 67 -14.48 14.52 -3.23
N ILE A 68 -14.36 13.59 -2.28
CA ILE A 68 -13.89 12.22 -2.56
C ILE A 68 -15.10 11.34 -2.84
N SER A 69 -15.10 10.58 -3.95
CA SER A 69 -16.21 9.65 -4.28
C SER A 69 -16.26 8.45 -3.33
N TYR A 70 -17.37 7.70 -3.30
CA TYR A 70 -17.44 6.49 -2.47
C TYR A 70 -16.47 5.41 -2.94
N GLU A 71 -16.31 5.27 -4.26
CA GLU A 71 -15.37 4.32 -4.87
C GLU A 71 -13.94 4.60 -4.41
N ILE A 72 -13.49 5.86 -4.45
CA ILE A 72 -12.16 6.24 -3.94
C ILE A 72 -12.10 6.11 -2.42
N GLY A 73 -13.16 6.49 -1.70
CA GLY A 73 -13.29 6.29 -0.25
C GLY A 73 -13.06 4.83 0.17
N SER A 74 -13.54 3.86 -0.62
CA SER A 74 -13.34 2.42 -0.39
C SER A 74 -11.88 1.96 -0.51
N THR A 75 -11.01 2.80 -1.09
CA THR A 75 -9.59 2.52 -1.28
C THR A 75 -8.67 3.33 -0.36
N MET A 76 -9.22 4.15 0.53
CA MET A 76 -8.43 4.95 1.48
C MET A 76 -7.54 4.07 2.38
N GLU A 77 -8.06 2.92 2.80
CA GLU A 77 -7.32 1.95 3.62
C GLU A 77 -6.05 1.43 2.91
N PRO A 78 -6.13 0.82 1.69
CA PRO A 78 -4.93 0.37 0.99
C PRO A 78 -4.04 1.52 0.50
N PHE A 79 -4.60 2.70 0.24
CA PHE A 79 -3.81 3.89 -0.06
C PHE A 79 -2.96 4.31 1.16
N GLY A 80 -3.55 4.29 2.36
CA GLY A 80 -2.82 4.54 3.61
C GLY A 80 -1.61 3.61 3.79
N ILE A 81 -1.66 2.36 3.31
CA ILE A 81 -0.53 1.42 3.35
C ILE A 81 0.61 1.92 2.46
N GLY A 82 0.30 2.35 1.23
CA GLY A 82 1.29 2.95 0.33
C GLY A 82 1.94 4.20 0.93
N VAL A 83 1.15 5.04 1.61
CA VAL A 83 1.66 6.20 2.36
C VAL A 83 2.61 5.77 3.48
N HIS A 84 2.20 4.81 4.32
CA HIS A 84 3.00 4.32 5.44
C HIS A 84 4.32 3.69 4.99
N ALA A 85 4.31 2.96 3.87
CA ALA A 85 5.52 2.37 3.29
C ALA A 85 6.53 3.46 2.90
N VAL A 86 6.09 4.48 2.16
CA VAL A 86 6.97 5.57 1.73
C VAL A 86 7.42 6.43 2.91
N SER A 87 6.58 6.62 3.93
CA SER A 87 6.87 7.48 5.09
C SER A 87 8.02 6.97 5.98
N LYS A 88 8.46 5.71 5.83
CA LYS A 88 9.66 5.20 6.51
C LYS A 88 10.95 5.78 5.93
N THR A 89 10.88 6.39 4.76
CA THR A 89 12.03 6.89 4.01
C THR A 89 11.81 8.36 3.62
N LYS A 90 12.78 8.93 2.91
CA LYS A 90 12.73 10.30 2.38
C LYS A 90 12.97 10.26 0.88
N PRO A 91 11.92 10.15 0.04
CA PRO A 91 12.08 9.89 -1.40
C PRO A 91 12.52 11.10 -2.22
N ALA A 92 12.41 12.32 -1.70
CA ALA A 92 12.76 13.54 -2.43
C ALA A 92 14.17 13.48 -3.05
N GLY A 93 14.27 13.64 -4.37
CA GLY A 93 15.52 13.60 -5.13
C GLY A 93 16.17 12.22 -5.24
N LYS A 94 15.48 11.15 -4.84
CA LYS A 94 16.00 9.78 -4.83
C LYS A 94 15.38 8.89 -5.91
N LYS A 95 16.06 7.79 -6.23
CA LYS A 95 15.54 6.72 -7.08
C LYS A 95 14.87 5.65 -6.21
N VAL A 96 13.60 5.42 -6.44
CA VAL A 96 12.76 4.49 -5.66
C VAL A 96 12.34 3.32 -6.55
N MET A 97 12.56 2.10 -6.08
CA MET A 97 12.06 0.90 -6.74
C MET A 97 10.98 0.24 -5.89
N VAL A 98 9.88 -0.16 -6.51
CA VAL A 98 8.78 -0.84 -5.85
C VAL A 98 8.56 -2.19 -6.51
N TYR A 99 8.79 -3.27 -5.76
CA TYR A 99 8.45 -4.62 -6.19
C TYR A 99 7.00 -4.93 -5.84
N GLY A 100 6.21 -5.23 -6.87
CA GLY A 100 4.76 -5.37 -6.82
C GLY A 100 4.06 -4.13 -7.39
N CYS A 101 3.31 -4.32 -8.46
CA CYS A 101 2.44 -3.32 -9.09
C CYS A 101 0.95 -3.65 -8.88
N GLY A 102 0.61 -4.35 -7.79
CA GLY A 102 -0.77 -4.41 -7.30
C GLY A 102 -1.23 -3.05 -6.76
N PRO A 103 -2.50 -2.92 -6.31
CA PRO A 103 -3.05 -1.62 -5.87
C PRO A 103 -2.20 -0.88 -4.84
N ILE A 104 -1.70 -1.57 -3.79
CA ILE A 104 -0.84 -0.96 -2.77
C ILE A 104 0.50 -0.52 -3.36
N GLY A 105 1.09 -1.34 -4.24
CA GLY A 105 2.31 -1.03 -4.98
C GLY A 105 2.18 0.23 -5.83
N ILE A 106 1.10 0.34 -6.58
CA ILE A 106 0.78 1.51 -7.40
C ILE A 106 0.61 2.75 -6.49
N TYR A 107 -0.08 2.64 -5.36
CA TYR A 107 -0.17 3.73 -4.39
C TYR A 107 1.20 4.14 -3.84
N ALA A 108 2.06 3.19 -3.47
CA ALA A 108 3.41 3.48 -3.00
C ALA A 108 4.26 4.19 -4.06
N GLN A 109 4.20 3.73 -5.32
CA GLN A 109 4.89 4.35 -6.46
C GLN A 109 4.43 5.81 -6.66
N MET A 110 3.12 6.01 -6.66
CA MET A 110 2.50 7.32 -6.81
C MET A 110 2.84 8.27 -5.64
N VAL A 111 2.81 7.78 -4.39
CA VAL A 111 3.19 8.57 -3.21
C VAL A 111 4.67 8.94 -3.26
N ALA A 112 5.55 8.01 -3.65
CA ALA A 112 6.98 8.30 -3.81
C ALA A 112 7.20 9.44 -4.81
N LYS A 113 6.51 9.40 -5.95
CA LYS A 113 6.56 10.46 -6.97
C LYS A 113 5.99 11.78 -6.47
N PHE A 114 4.83 11.77 -5.82
CA PHE A 114 4.23 12.95 -5.20
C PHE A 114 5.16 13.59 -4.16
N SER A 115 5.92 12.74 -3.44
CA SER A 115 6.88 13.14 -2.42
C SER A 115 8.25 13.55 -2.99
N GLY A 116 8.36 13.71 -4.32
CA GLY A 116 9.53 14.28 -4.98
C GLY A 116 10.61 13.28 -5.41
N ALA A 117 10.30 11.98 -5.51
CA ALA A 117 11.24 11.01 -6.10
C ALA A 117 11.72 11.49 -7.48
N GLU A 118 13.03 11.38 -7.72
CA GLU A 118 13.64 11.69 -9.02
C GLU A 118 13.18 10.69 -10.09
N CYS A 119 13.08 9.41 -9.71
CA CYS A 119 12.64 8.34 -10.58
C CYS A 119 11.99 7.23 -9.75
N VAL A 120 10.83 6.75 -10.20
CA VAL A 120 10.14 5.60 -9.64
C VAL A 120 10.14 4.44 -10.63
N ILE A 121 10.66 3.30 -10.18
CA ILE A 121 10.75 2.05 -10.95
C ILE A 121 9.74 1.05 -10.36
N GLY A 122 8.72 0.67 -11.13
CA GLY A 122 7.78 -0.40 -10.77
C GLY A 122 8.22 -1.74 -11.34
N VAL A 123 8.22 -2.79 -10.52
CA VAL A 123 8.59 -4.15 -10.93
C VAL A 123 7.43 -5.09 -10.66
N ASP A 124 7.06 -5.92 -11.62
CA ASP A 124 6.02 -6.95 -11.49
C ASP A 124 6.25 -8.04 -12.55
N VAL A 125 5.44 -9.08 -12.53
CA VAL A 125 5.39 -10.12 -13.57
C VAL A 125 4.19 -9.96 -14.50
N SER A 126 3.16 -9.23 -14.06
CA SER A 126 1.93 -8.96 -14.80
C SER A 126 2.09 -7.74 -15.70
N LYS A 127 2.02 -7.93 -17.02
CA LYS A 127 2.07 -6.85 -18.00
C LYS A 127 0.94 -5.84 -17.82
N GLU A 128 -0.23 -6.31 -17.45
CA GLU A 128 -1.39 -5.45 -17.23
C GLU A 128 -1.20 -4.53 -16.02
N ARG A 129 -0.65 -5.06 -14.92
CA ARG A 129 -0.30 -4.26 -13.74
C ARG A 129 0.79 -3.25 -14.03
N LEU A 130 1.80 -3.63 -14.83
CA LEU A 130 2.84 -2.71 -15.29
C LEU A 130 2.26 -1.61 -16.18
N ALA A 131 1.32 -1.93 -17.08
CA ALA A 131 0.62 -0.95 -17.90
C ALA A 131 -0.22 0.01 -17.03
N LEU A 132 -0.91 -0.51 -16.01
CA LEU A 132 -1.65 0.31 -15.05
C LEU A 132 -0.71 1.22 -14.23
N ALA A 133 0.39 0.70 -13.70
CA ALA A 133 1.40 1.48 -13.01
C ALA A 133 1.94 2.61 -13.90
N LYS A 134 2.22 2.31 -15.18
CA LYS A 134 2.66 3.30 -16.16
C LYS A 134 1.60 4.40 -16.38
N LYS A 135 0.33 4.01 -16.52
CA LYS A 135 -0.81 4.95 -16.63
C LYS A 135 -0.95 5.84 -15.38
N MET A 136 -0.62 5.29 -14.21
CA MET A 136 -0.64 5.98 -12.91
C MET A 136 0.61 6.84 -12.65
N GLY A 137 1.51 6.95 -13.63
CA GLY A 137 2.63 7.89 -13.59
C GLY A 137 3.96 7.30 -13.16
N THR A 138 4.12 5.99 -13.05
CA THR A 138 5.42 5.35 -12.79
C THR A 138 6.40 5.62 -13.94
N ASP A 139 7.65 6.00 -13.63
CA ASP A 139 8.63 6.46 -14.63
C ASP A 139 9.16 5.30 -15.47
N VAL A 140 9.52 4.19 -14.82
CA VAL A 140 10.01 2.97 -15.47
C VAL A 140 9.24 1.78 -14.95
N VAL A 141 8.85 0.87 -15.84
CA VAL A 141 8.20 -0.39 -15.48
C VAL A 141 9.02 -1.56 -16.03
N LEU A 142 9.31 -2.56 -15.19
CA LEU A 142 10.13 -3.71 -15.54
C LEU A 142 9.37 -5.01 -15.29
N ASN A 143 9.34 -5.89 -16.30
CA ASN A 143 8.79 -7.22 -16.13
C ASN A 143 9.88 -8.20 -15.66
N ALA A 144 9.80 -8.67 -14.42
CA ALA A 144 10.81 -9.54 -13.83
C ALA A 144 10.92 -10.93 -14.50
N LYS A 145 9.96 -11.31 -15.36
CA LYS A 145 10.05 -12.53 -16.19
C LYS A 145 10.79 -12.31 -17.51
N GLU A 146 10.97 -11.07 -17.93
CA GLU A 146 11.49 -10.73 -19.26
C GLU A 146 12.90 -10.13 -19.21
N VAL A 147 13.26 -9.48 -18.10
CA VAL A 147 14.55 -8.80 -17.94
C VAL A 147 15.20 -9.15 -16.61
N SER A 148 16.53 -9.05 -16.59
CA SER A 148 17.29 -8.99 -15.33
C SER A 148 17.06 -7.61 -14.69
N VAL A 149 16.23 -7.57 -13.65
CA VAL A 149 15.87 -6.31 -12.98
C VAL A 149 17.11 -5.59 -12.43
N ALA A 150 18.06 -6.34 -11.86
CA ALA A 150 19.30 -5.76 -11.34
C ALA A 150 20.13 -5.09 -12.44
N ASP A 151 20.22 -5.69 -13.64
CA ASP A 151 20.99 -5.12 -14.75
C ASP A 151 20.31 -3.89 -15.34
N GLU A 152 18.99 -3.91 -15.49
CA GLU A 152 18.23 -2.73 -15.94
C GLU A 152 18.33 -1.58 -14.94
N VAL A 153 18.21 -1.87 -13.64
CA VAL A 153 18.39 -0.85 -12.61
C VAL A 153 19.82 -0.32 -12.61
N ASN A 154 20.83 -1.17 -12.79
CA ASN A 154 22.23 -0.73 -12.93
C ASN A 154 22.38 0.26 -14.11
N LYS A 155 21.75 0.00 -15.26
CA LYS A 155 21.77 0.95 -16.40
C LYS A 155 21.12 2.28 -16.04
N ILE A 156 19.92 2.26 -15.46
CA ILE A 156 19.14 3.45 -15.08
C ILE A 156 19.89 4.29 -14.03
N THR A 157 20.58 3.61 -13.11
CA THR A 157 21.27 4.23 -11.98
C THR A 157 22.75 4.47 -12.25
N LYS A 158 23.26 4.20 -13.45
CA LYS A 158 24.68 4.32 -13.82
C LYS A 158 25.61 3.52 -12.87
N GLY A 159 25.15 2.35 -12.45
CA GLY A 159 25.87 1.41 -11.59
C GLY A 159 25.81 1.73 -10.09
N PHE A 160 25.14 2.81 -9.68
CA PHE A 160 25.03 3.15 -8.26
C PHE A 160 23.99 2.29 -7.51
N GLY A 161 22.97 1.80 -8.21
CA GLY A 161 21.79 1.19 -7.59
C GLY A 161 20.74 2.23 -7.17
N VAL A 162 19.59 1.75 -6.67
CA VAL A 162 18.50 2.60 -6.16
C VAL A 162 18.71 2.94 -4.69
N ASP A 163 18.21 4.11 -4.28
CA ASP A 163 18.30 4.56 -2.90
C ASP A 163 17.31 3.84 -1.98
N ILE A 164 16.11 3.55 -2.49
CA ILE A 164 15.00 2.99 -1.73
C ILE A 164 14.41 1.82 -2.51
N VAL A 165 14.16 0.72 -1.80
CA VAL A 165 13.41 -0.44 -2.29
C VAL A 165 12.21 -0.66 -1.39
N ILE A 166 11.02 -0.79 -1.97
CA ILE A 166 9.79 -1.13 -1.27
C ILE A 166 9.29 -2.48 -1.80
N GLU A 167 9.22 -3.48 -0.94
CA GLU A 167 8.82 -4.85 -1.26
C GLU A 167 7.37 -5.09 -0.80
N LEU A 168 6.47 -5.31 -1.77
CA LEU A 168 5.02 -5.42 -1.57
C LEU A 168 4.43 -6.73 -2.12
N THR A 169 5.26 -7.63 -2.66
CA THR A 169 4.81 -8.90 -3.26
C THR A 169 4.56 -9.98 -2.23
N GLY A 170 5.28 -9.97 -1.09
CA GLY A 170 5.24 -11.07 -0.11
C GLY A 170 5.83 -12.39 -0.66
N ASN A 171 6.55 -12.33 -1.78
CA ASN A 171 7.23 -13.49 -2.35
C ASN A 171 8.63 -13.62 -1.75
N LYS A 172 8.93 -14.81 -1.21
CA LYS A 172 10.21 -15.09 -0.51
C LYS A 172 11.44 -14.86 -1.36
N ASN A 173 11.36 -15.12 -2.66
CA ASN A 173 12.50 -14.97 -3.56
C ASN A 173 12.77 -13.48 -3.86
N VAL A 174 11.71 -12.68 -3.86
CA VAL A 174 11.77 -11.27 -4.21
C VAL A 174 12.58 -10.47 -3.18
N VAL A 175 12.65 -10.86 -1.90
CA VAL A 175 13.45 -10.12 -0.92
C VAL A 175 14.93 -10.07 -1.30
N ASN A 176 15.50 -11.18 -1.78
CA ASN A 176 16.89 -11.24 -2.21
C ASN A 176 17.06 -10.52 -3.55
N ASP A 177 16.15 -10.72 -4.50
CA ASP A 177 16.23 -10.09 -5.82
C ASP A 177 16.11 -8.56 -5.74
N ALA A 178 15.18 -8.07 -4.92
CA ALA A 178 14.96 -6.65 -4.68
C ALA A 178 16.11 -6.01 -3.90
N SER A 179 16.83 -6.79 -3.09
CA SER A 179 18.03 -6.32 -2.40
C SER A 179 19.20 -6.09 -3.33
N LYS A 180 19.36 -6.86 -4.43
CA LYS A 180 20.53 -6.77 -5.34
C LYS A 180 20.78 -5.36 -5.88
N PRO A 181 19.80 -4.65 -6.47
CA PRO A 181 19.99 -3.30 -6.99
C PRO A 181 19.95 -2.19 -5.92
N LEU A 182 19.73 -2.52 -4.63
CA LEU A 182 19.84 -1.53 -3.56
C LEU A 182 21.28 -1.07 -3.43
N ARG A 183 21.50 0.24 -3.40
CA ARG A 183 22.84 0.81 -3.18
C ARG A 183 23.31 0.60 -1.74
N ARG A 184 24.62 0.76 -1.49
CA ARG A 184 25.15 0.85 -0.13
C ARG A 184 24.57 2.07 0.60
N GLY A 185 24.20 1.91 1.87
CA GLY A 185 23.51 2.91 2.69
C GLY A 185 22.08 3.21 2.21
N GLY A 186 21.45 2.26 1.51
CA GLY A 186 20.08 2.39 1.00
C GLY A 186 19.02 1.89 1.99
N ASP A 187 17.76 2.21 1.72
CA ASP A 187 16.62 1.87 2.55
C ASP A 187 15.81 0.72 1.92
N MET A 188 15.64 -0.39 2.64
CA MET A 188 14.77 -1.51 2.30
C MET A 188 13.51 -1.47 3.16
N VAL A 189 12.34 -1.31 2.55
CA VAL A 189 11.04 -1.29 3.22
C VAL A 189 10.29 -2.58 2.89
N LEU A 190 10.02 -3.39 3.91
CA LEU A 190 9.31 -4.66 3.80
C LEU A 190 7.86 -4.48 4.24
N VAL A 191 6.95 -4.70 3.30
CA VAL A 191 5.49 -4.60 3.52
C VAL A 191 4.79 -5.91 3.19
N GLY A 192 5.31 -6.66 2.20
CA GLY A 192 4.77 -7.95 1.79
C GLY A 192 4.71 -8.97 2.93
N LEU A 193 3.62 -9.74 2.98
CA LEU A 193 3.44 -10.82 3.96
C LEU A 193 3.88 -12.15 3.34
N TYR A 194 4.99 -12.70 3.85
CA TYR A 194 5.55 -13.96 3.37
C TYR A 194 4.86 -15.17 4.01
N SER A 195 4.61 -16.22 3.22
CA SER A 195 4.10 -17.49 3.74
C SER A 195 5.19 -18.33 4.40
N GLY A 196 5.43 -18.14 5.69
CA GLY A 196 6.45 -18.86 6.48
C GLY A 196 7.84 -18.21 6.39
N ALA A 197 8.84 -18.86 6.99
CA ALA A 197 10.20 -18.30 7.09
C ALA A 197 10.82 -17.97 5.72
N VAL A 198 11.67 -16.94 5.71
CA VAL A 198 12.36 -16.40 4.53
C VAL A 198 13.87 -16.56 4.73
N GLU A 199 14.54 -17.15 3.75
CA GLU A 199 16.01 -17.16 3.69
C GLU A 199 16.48 -15.89 3.00
N TRP A 200 17.22 -15.05 3.73
CA TRP A 200 17.73 -13.78 3.23
C TRP A 200 19.24 -13.71 3.49
N ASP A 201 20.03 -13.49 2.44
CA ASP A 201 21.48 -13.33 2.57
C ASP A 201 21.81 -11.99 3.25
N LEU A 202 21.79 -11.98 4.58
CA LEU A 202 22.03 -10.79 5.38
C LEU A 202 23.44 -10.23 5.19
N VAL A 203 24.44 -11.08 4.91
CA VAL A 203 25.83 -10.63 4.74
C VAL A 203 25.93 -9.73 3.52
N ASN A 204 25.46 -10.21 2.35
CA ASN A 204 25.61 -9.45 1.11
C ASN A 204 24.51 -8.42 0.90
N ASN A 205 23.29 -8.66 1.37
CA ASN A 205 22.15 -7.79 1.11
C ASN A 205 21.92 -6.73 2.18
N VAL A 206 22.45 -6.92 3.40
CA VAL A 206 22.23 -5.99 4.51
C VAL A 206 23.55 -5.46 5.06
N ILE A 207 24.42 -6.34 5.56
CA ILE A 207 25.63 -5.95 6.33
C ILE A 207 26.64 -5.24 5.43
N TYR A 208 27.07 -5.85 4.33
CA TYR A 208 28.04 -5.21 3.42
C TYR A 208 27.47 -3.99 2.67
N LYS A 209 26.15 -3.88 2.64
CA LYS A 209 25.47 -2.70 2.12
C LYS A 209 25.28 -1.63 3.17
N GLU A 210 25.44 -1.92 4.46
CA GLU A 210 25.00 -1.01 5.52
C GLU A 210 23.54 -0.55 5.28
N ALA A 211 22.68 -1.49 4.88
CA ALA A 211 21.32 -1.18 4.50
C ALA A 211 20.44 -0.95 5.74
N ASN A 212 19.56 0.06 5.67
CA ASN A 212 18.50 0.22 6.65
C ASN A 212 17.33 -0.68 6.27
N VAL A 213 16.79 -1.44 7.21
CA VAL A 213 15.64 -2.33 6.97
C VAL A 213 14.46 -1.91 7.84
N TYR A 214 13.32 -1.63 7.20
CA TYR A 214 12.10 -1.19 7.85
C TYR A 214 10.98 -2.21 7.65
N GLY A 215 10.38 -2.67 8.75
CA GLY A 215 9.12 -3.42 8.71
C GLY A 215 7.93 -2.47 8.71
N VAL A 216 6.96 -2.73 7.85
CA VAL A 216 5.70 -1.97 7.77
C VAL A 216 4.54 -2.94 7.84
N THR A 217 3.65 -2.71 8.80
CA THR A 217 2.38 -3.43 8.92
C THR A 217 1.23 -2.44 8.78
N GLY A 218 0.33 -2.75 7.85
CA GLY A 218 -0.82 -1.90 7.51
C GLY A 218 -0.45 -0.43 7.35
N ARG A 219 -1.21 0.45 8.00
CA ARG A 219 -1.11 1.91 7.90
C ARG A 219 -1.30 2.57 9.25
N ILE A 220 -0.63 3.70 9.44
CA ILE A 220 -0.70 4.48 10.67
C ILE A 220 -2.07 5.17 10.78
N MET A 221 -2.86 4.78 11.77
CA MET A 221 -4.04 5.52 12.19
C MET A 221 -3.62 6.81 12.91
N TRP A 222 -4.06 8.02 12.58
CA TRP A 222 -4.80 8.51 11.40
C TRP A 222 -3.89 9.28 10.44
N ASP A 223 -2.59 9.36 10.72
CA ASP A 223 -1.64 10.19 9.98
C ASP A 223 -1.54 9.80 8.50
N SER A 224 -1.57 8.50 8.21
CA SER A 224 -1.55 8.02 6.82
C SER A 224 -2.84 8.37 6.07
N TRP A 225 -3.98 8.38 6.76
CA TRP A 225 -5.29 8.75 6.20
C TRP A 225 -5.37 10.24 5.90
N TRP A 226 -4.91 11.09 6.82
CA TRP A 226 -4.80 12.53 6.59
C TRP A 226 -3.88 12.86 5.41
N THR A 227 -2.75 12.17 5.32
CA THR A 227 -1.82 12.33 4.19
C THR A 227 -2.45 11.88 2.87
N ALA A 228 -3.10 10.71 2.84
CA ALA A 228 -3.80 10.22 1.65
C ALA A 228 -4.89 11.20 1.20
N GLN A 229 -5.73 11.68 2.12
CA GLN A 229 -6.74 12.69 1.83
C GLN A 229 -6.11 13.99 1.31
N GLY A 230 -5.02 14.47 1.91
CA GLY A 230 -4.31 15.65 1.44
C GLY A 230 -3.78 15.51 0.00
N ILE A 231 -3.29 14.32 -0.36
CA ILE A 231 -2.86 14.03 -1.74
C ILE A 231 -4.05 14.07 -2.69
N LEU A 232 -5.18 13.43 -2.35
CA LEU A 232 -6.39 13.43 -3.17
C LEU A 232 -6.93 14.85 -3.39
N LEU A 233 -7.07 15.61 -2.31
CA LEU A 233 -7.63 16.97 -2.36
C LEU A 233 -6.67 17.99 -3.01
N SER A 234 -5.40 17.64 -3.19
CA SER A 234 -4.48 18.49 -3.93
C SER A 234 -4.83 18.61 -5.42
N GLY A 235 -5.61 17.67 -5.97
CA GLY A 235 -5.95 17.59 -7.39
C GLY A 235 -4.77 17.32 -8.32
N LYS A 236 -3.56 17.09 -7.78
CA LYS A 236 -2.34 16.85 -8.57
C LYS A 236 -2.21 15.42 -9.08
N VAL A 237 -3.02 14.52 -8.56
CA VAL A 237 -2.95 13.08 -8.85
C VAL A 237 -4.35 12.53 -9.02
N ASP A 238 -4.56 11.81 -10.11
CA ASP A 238 -5.78 11.04 -10.35
C ASP A 238 -5.55 9.58 -9.95
N VAL A 239 -6.23 9.16 -8.89
CA VAL A 239 -6.17 7.78 -8.39
C VAL A 239 -7.24 6.87 -9.02
N THR A 240 -8.20 7.42 -9.74
CA THR A 240 -9.35 6.67 -10.26
C THR A 240 -8.98 5.45 -11.10
N PRO A 241 -7.91 5.45 -11.94
CA PRO A 241 -7.59 4.29 -12.75
C PRO A 241 -7.18 3.05 -11.95
N VAL A 242 -6.82 3.19 -10.67
CA VAL A 242 -6.50 2.05 -9.81
C VAL A 242 -7.71 1.12 -9.65
N ILE A 243 -8.94 1.64 -9.75
CA ILE A 243 -10.16 0.85 -9.77
C ILE A 243 -10.38 0.38 -11.19
N THR A 244 -10.27 -0.93 -11.39
CA THR A 244 -10.31 -1.52 -12.74
C THR A 244 -11.59 -2.29 -13.00
N HIS A 245 -12.22 -2.81 -11.95
CA HIS A 245 -13.42 -3.62 -12.05
C HIS A 245 -14.42 -3.21 -10.97
N THR A 246 -15.69 -3.17 -11.36
CA THR A 246 -16.81 -2.92 -10.46
C THR A 246 -17.84 -4.01 -10.67
N PHE A 247 -18.35 -4.56 -9.57
CA PHE A 247 -19.38 -5.60 -9.58
C PHE A 247 -20.52 -5.21 -8.65
N ALA A 248 -21.72 -5.72 -8.89
CA ALA A 248 -22.76 -5.75 -7.88
C ALA A 248 -22.44 -6.82 -6.83
N LEU A 249 -23.03 -6.72 -5.62
CA LEU A 249 -22.73 -7.67 -4.54
C LEU A 249 -23.14 -9.12 -4.90
N ASP A 250 -24.21 -9.30 -5.66
CA ASP A 250 -24.69 -10.61 -6.14
C ASP A 250 -23.70 -11.30 -7.10
N GLU A 251 -22.77 -10.55 -7.69
CA GLU A 251 -21.68 -11.08 -8.52
C GLU A 251 -20.40 -11.39 -7.73
N TYR A 252 -20.49 -11.59 -6.41
CA TYR A 252 -19.34 -11.78 -5.53
C TYR A 252 -18.38 -12.88 -6.00
N ASP A 253 -18.88 -14.02 -6.51
CA ASP A 253 -18.03 -15.10 -7.02
C ASP A 253 -17.11 -14.63 -8.15
N LYS A 254 -17.66 -13.87 -9.12
CA LYS A 254 -16.88 -13.30 -10.23
C LYS A 254 -15.91 -12.23 -9.73
N ALA A 255 -16.34 -11.41 -8.78
CA ALA A 255 -15.51 -10.35 -8.22
C ALA A 255 -14.28 -10.91 -7.48
N ILE A 256 -14.47 -11.96 -6.67
CA ILE A 256 -13.39 -12.65 -5.96
C ILE A 256 -12.45 -13.33 -6.96
N GLN A 257 -12.97 -14.07 -7.94
CA GLN A 257 -12.14 -14.69 -8.99
C GLN A 257 -11.32 -13.64 -9.76
N THR A 258 -11.92 -12.49 -10.08
CA THR A 258 -11.23 -11.38 -10.74
C THR A 258 -10.10 -10.84 -9.86
N ALA A 259 -10.33 -10.66 -8.55
CA ALA A 259 -9.29 -10.21 -7.63
C ALA A 259 -8.15 -11.23 -7.47
N GLU A 260 -8.47 -12.53 -7.40
CA GLU A 260 -7.51 -13.63 -7.23
C GLU A 260 -6.65 -13.88 -8.47
N SER A 261 -7.20 -13.65 -9.67
CA SER A 261 -6.48 -13.78 -10.94
C SER A 261 -5.22 -12.91 -11.03
N ALA A 262 -5.11 -11.91 -10.14
CA ALA A 262 -4.05 -10.92 -10.13
C ALA A 262 -3.94 -10.11 -11.44
N SER A 263 -5.00 -10.11 -12.26
CA SER A 263 -5.18 -9.23 -13.41
C SER A 263 -5.78 -7.89 -12.95
N GLY A 264 -5.27 -6.79 -13.48
CA GLY A 264 -5.74 -5.45 -13.15
C GLY A 264 -5.39 -4.93 -11.74
N GLY A 265 -6.16 -3.93 -11.30
CA GLY A 265 -5.98 -3.17 -10.06
C GLY A 265 -6.97 -3.56 -8.97
N LYS A 266 -7.68 -2.58 -8.42
CA LYS A 266 -8.68 -2.77 -7.37
C LYS A 266 -10.01 -3.19 -7.99
N VAL A 267 -10.63 -4.19 -7.36
CA VAL A 267 -12.02 -4.60 -7.57
C VAL A 267 -12.87 -3.98 -6.47
N VAL A 268 -14.00 -3.38 -6.84
CA VAL A 268 -14.95 -2.76 -5.89
C VAL A 268 -16.36 -3.29 -6.08
N PHE A 269 -17.10 -3.43 -4.99
CA PHE A 269 -18.55 -3.66 -5.05
C PHE A 269 -19.29 -2.31 -5.08
N LYS A 270 -20.34 -2.23 -5.90
CA LYS A 270 -21.22 -1.07 -5.98
C LYS A 270 -22.63 -1.47 -5.54
N PHE A 271 -23.19 -0.64 -4.67
CA PHE A 271 -24.51 -0.77 -4.05
C PHE A 271 -25.38 0.41 -4.49
#